data_AF-A0A6I3T4U5-F1
#
_entry.id   AF-A0A6I3T4U5-F1
#
_cell.length_a   1.000
_cell.length_b   1.000
_cell.length_c   1.000
_cell.angle_alpha   90.00
_cell.angle_beta   90.00
_cell.angle_gamma   90.00
#
_symmetry.space_group_name_H-M   'P 1'
#
loop_
_entity.id
_entity.type
_entity.pdbx_description
1 polymer ?
#
loop_
_entity_poly.entity_id
_entity_poly.type
_entity_poly.pdbx_seq_one_letter_code
_entity_poly.pdbx_strand_id
1 'polypeptide(L)'
;RWRHRFLAMAKDDRPKPLSGIVEADETYLLESQKGARHMTRPPRRRGGRAKKRGISGELDCILVARDRQGRTCDFVPGRGPVTVAQLQQHL
;
A
#
# COMPACT_ATOMS: atom_id res chain seq x y z
N ARG A 1 12.57 19.10 -3.69
CA ARG A 1 13.65 18.52 -2.87
C ARG A 1 13.20 18.11 -1.46
N TRP A 2 12.29 18.85 -0.79
CA TRP A 2 11.75 18.51 0.54
C TRP A 2 10.89 17.25 0.62
N ARG A 3 9.94 17.06 -0.31
CA ARG A 3 9.05 15.88 -0.34
C ARG A 3 9.82 14.56 -0.23
N HIS A 4 10.91 14.40 -0.99
CA HIS A 4 11.70 13.16 -0.98
C HIS A 4 12.40 12.95 0.38
N ARG A 5 12.91 14.01 1.00
CA ARG A 5 13.54 13.92 2.33
C ARG A 5 12.52 13.61 3.42
N PHE A 6 11.36 14.27 3.37
CA PHE A 6 10.27 14.05 4.32
C PHE A 6 9.76 12.61 4.26
N LEU A 7 9.47 12.11 3.04
CA LEU A 7 9.01 10.73 2.85
C LEU A 7 10.08 9.70 3.26
N ALA A 8 11.36 10.00 3.06
CA ALA A 8 12.43 9.11 3.49
C ALA A 8 12.44 8.94 5.02
N MET A 9 12.29 10.03 5.78
CA MET A 9 12.24 9.99 7.24
C MET A 9 10.94 9.38 7.76
N ALA A 10 9.79 9.74 7.17
CA ALA A 10 8.48 9.22 7.59
C ALA A 10 8.34 7.71 7.39
N LYS A 11 9.12 7.10 6.50
CA LYS A 11 9.11 5.64 6.28
C LYS A 11 9.57 4.86 7.53
N ASP A 12 10.46 5.45 8.31
CA ASP A 12 11.07 4.81 9.48
C ASP A 12 10.29 5.08 10.77
N ASP A 13 9.37 6.05 10.75
CA ASP A 13 8.46 6.35 11.87
C ASP A 13 7.28 5.36 11.91
N ARG A 14 7.60 4.12 12.30
CA ARG A 14 6.62 3.04 12.47
C ARG A 14 6.08 3.07 13.91
N PRO A 15 4.75 3.18 14.11
CA PRO A 15 4.18 3.16 15.45
C PRO A 15 4.39 1.82 16.15
N LYS A 16 4.23 1.85 17.48
CA LYS A 16 4.25 0.64 18.33
C LYS A 16 3.28 -0.42 17.81
N PRO A 17 3.52 -1.71 18.08
CA PRO A 17 2.60 -2.79 17.74
C PRO A 17 1.16 -2.48 18.15
N LEU A 18 0.21 -2.86 17.30
CA LEU A 18 -1.21 -2.74 17.61
C LEU A 18 -1.56 -3.64 18.80
N SER A 19 -2.57 -3.27 19.58
CA SER A 19 -2.98 -4.07 20.75
C SER A 19 -4.48 -4.09 20.96
N GLY A 20 -4.99 -5.19 21.51
CA GLY A 20 -6.40 -5.35 21.81
C GLY A 20 -7.22 -5.58 20.53
N ILE A 21 -8.34 -4.87 20.38
CA ILE A 21 -9.20 -4.98 19.21
C ILE A 21 -8.61 -4.14 18.08
N VAL A 22 -8.33 -4.82 16.97
CA VAL A 22 -7.76 -4.25 15.75
C VAL A 22 -8.78 -4.40 14.62
N GLU A 23 -8.99 -3.31 13.89
CA GLU A 23 -9.72 -3.28 12.64
C GLU A 23 -8.69 -3.15 11.51
N ALA A 24 -8.89 -3.89 10.42
CA ALA A 24 -8.01 -3.85 9.26
C ALA A 24 -8.85 -3.89 7.97
N ASP A 25 -8.43 -3.12 6.98
CA ASP A 25 -9.08 -3.09 5.67
C ASP A 25 -8.06 -2.86 4.55
N GLU A 26 -8.41 -3.35 3.36
CA GLU A 26 -7.58 -3.33 2.17
C GLU A 26 -8.11 -2.34 1.14
N THR A 27 -7.27 -1.40 0.73
CA THR A 27 -7.57 -0.52 -0.39
C THR A 27 -6.69 -0.87 -1.59
N TYR A 28 -7.30 -1.05 -2.75
CA TYR A 28 -6.61 -1.40 -3.98
C TYR A 28 -6.54 -0.21 -4.95
N LEU A 29 -5.33 0.14 -5.36
CA LEU A 29 -5.08 1.21 -6.33
C LEU A 29 -4.35 0.68 -7.55
N LEU A 30 -4.59 1.26 -8.72
CA LEU A 30 -3.82 0.92 -9.91
C LEU A 30 -2.32 1.17 -9.70
N GLU A 31 -1.51 0.16 -10.01
CA GLU A 31 -0.05 0.25 -9.94
C GLU A 31 0.44 1.48 -10.72
N SER A 32 1.29 2.25 -10.07
CA SER A 32 1.74 3.54 -10.56
C SER A 32 3.26 3.60 -10.67
N GLN A 33 3.76 3.62 -11.91
CA GLN A 33 5.17 3.86 -12.22
C GLN A 33 5.54 5.35 -12.20
N LYS A 34 4.84 6.15 -11.39
CA LYS A 34 5.07 7.59 -11.32
C LYS A 34 6.48 7.84 -10.76
N GLY A 35 7.30 8.55 -11.53
CA GLY A 35 8.68 8.85 -11.15
C GLY A 35 9.71 7.80 -11.59
N ALA A 36 9.28 6.72 -12.25
CA ALA A 36 10.21 5.78 -12.88
C ALA A 36 10.87 6.41 -14.11
N ARG A 37 12.19 6.20 -14.28
CA ARG A 37 12.93 6.63 -15.48
C ARG A 37 12.72 5.69 -16.67
N HIS A 38 12.46 4.41 -16.39
CA HIS A 38 12.16 3.37 -17.37
C HIS A 38 10.83 2.72 -16.99
N MET A 39 9.82 2.90 -17.84
CA MET A 39 8.50 2.31 -17.62
C MET A 39 8.41 0.97 -18.34
N THR A 40 7.80 -0.03 -17.70
CA THR A 40 7.57 -1.36 -18.31
C THR A 40 6.29 -1.42 -19.14
N ARG A 41 5.52 -0.32 -19.16
CA ARG A 41 4.28 -0.16 -19.91
C ARG A 41 4.12 1.29 -20.38
N PRO A 42 3.23 1.58 -21.36
CA PRO A 42 2.92 2.95 -21.75
C PRO A 42 2.37 3.80 -20.58
N PRO A 43 2.57 5.13 -20.61
CA PRO A 43 1.98 6.06 -19.64
C PRO A 43 0.45 5.96 -19.57
N ARG A 44 -0.11 6.07 -18.35
CA ARG A 44 -1.56 6.10 -18.12
C ARG A 44 -2.06 7.55 -18.05
N ARG A 45 -3.28 7.79 -18.53
CA ARG A 45 -4.03 9.03 -18.30
C ARG A 45 -4.76 8.97 -16.95
N ARG A 46 -5.12 10.13 -16.40
CA ARG A 46 -5.93 10.24 -15.17
C ARG A 46 -7.26 9.50 -15.34
N GLY A 47 -7.72 8.81 -14.30
CA GLY A 47 -8.98 8.06 -14.32
C GLY A 47 -8.93 6.74 -15.09
N GLY A 48 -7.73 6.26 -15.42
CA GLY A 48 -7.56 4.93 -16.01
C GLY A 48 -8.12 3.81 -15.12
N ARG A 49 -8.48 2.69 -15.75
CA ARG A 49 -9.03 1.49 -15.09
C ARG A 49 -8.11 0.29 -15.35
N ALA A 50 -8.22 -0.74 -14.50
CA ALA A 50 -7.56 -2.01 -14.76
C ALA A 50 -8.15 -2.67 -16.01
N LYS A 51 -7.34 -3.44 -16.73
CA LYS A 51 -7.84 -4.22 -17.88
C LYS A 51 -8.66 -5.41 -17.41
N LYS A 52 -8.25 -6.04 -16.30
CA LYS A 52 -8.94 -7.17 -15.69
C LYS A 52 -9.98 -6.70 -14.67
N ARG A 53 -11.13 -7.38 -14.63
CA ARG A 53 -12.14 -7.19 -13.57
C ARG A 53 -11.64 -7.83 -12.27
N GLY A 54 -11.99 -7.22 -11.14
CA GLY A 54 -11.65 -7.71 -9.80
C GLY A 54 -10.22 -7.36 -9.38
N ILE A 55 -9.78 -7.93 -8.26
CA ILE A 55 -8.45 -7.72 -7.71
C ILE A 55 -7.45 -8.52 -8.54
N SER A 56 -6.49 -7.83 -9.15
CA SER A 56 -5.49 -8.44 -10.03
C SER A 56 -4.11 -7.83 -9.79
N GLY A 57 -3.07 -8.41 -10.40
CA GLY A 57 -1.72 -7.86 -10.35
C GLY A 57 -1.52 -6.49 -11.02
N GLU A 58 -2.60 -5.86 -11.52
CA GLU A 58 -2.59 -4.46 -11.96
C GLU A 58 -2.84 -3.47 -10.81
N LEU A 59 -3.24 -3.97 -9.63
CA LEU A 59 -3.53 -3.19 -8.44
C LEU A 59 -2.46 -3.44 -7.38
N ASP A 60 -1.96 -2.38 -6.78
CA ASP A 60 -1.22 -2.42 -5.52
C ASP A 60 -2.23 -2.49 -4.37
N CYS A 61 -2.00 -3.42 -3.44
CA CYS A 61 -2.74 -3.49 -2.19
C CYS A 61 -2.11 -2.53 -1.17
N ILE A 62 -2.95 -1.76 -0.48
CA ILE A 62 -2.58 -0.97 0.69
C ILE A 62 -3.42 -1.52 1.83
N LEU A 63 -2.77 -2.16 2.79
CA LEU A 63 -3.43 -2.65 3.99
C LEU A 63 -3.20 -1.63 5.11
N VAL A 64 -4.31 -1.19 5.72
CA VAL A 64 -4.29 -0.31 6.88
C VAL A 64 -4.94 -1.05 8.03
N ALA A 65 -4.27 -1.05 9.18
CA ALA A 65 -4.79 -1.61 10.42
C ALA A 65 -4.75 -0.55 11.52
N ARG A 66 -5.79 -0.51 12.35
CA ARG A 66 -5.95 0.46 13.42
C ARG A 66 -6.52 -0.20 14.67
N ASP A 67 -5.96 0.14 15.83
CA ASP A 67 -6.52 -0.27 17.11
C ASP A 67 -7.44 0.81 17.71
N ARG A 68 -8.27 0.42 18.69
CA ARG A 68 -9.15 1.35 19.41
C ARG A 68 -8.41 2.39 20.27
N GLN A 69 -7.10 2.22 20.46
CA GLN A 69 -6.25 3.16 21.19
C GLN A 69 -5.71 4.26 20.26
N GLY A 70 -6.07 4.21 18.97
CA GLY A 70 -5.77 5.22 17.97
C GLY A 70 -4.46 4.99 17.22
N ARG A 71 -3.77 3.87 17.45
CA ARG A 71 -2.56 3.52 16.69
C ARG A 71 -2.96 3.00 15.33
N THR A 72 -2.20 3.36 14.30
CA THR A 72 -2.47 2.94 12.93
C THR A 72 -1.16 2.52 12.28
N CYS A 73 -1.15 1.33 11.67
CA CYS A 73 -0.06 0.91 10.82
C CYS A 73 -0.58 0.68 9.40
N ASP A 74 0.28 0.96 8.44
CA ASP A 74 0.02 0.71 7.02
C ASP A 74 1.17 -0.05 6.38
N PHE A 75 0.86 -0.89 5.42
CA PHE A 75 1.85 -1.57 4.61
C PHE A 75 1.34 -1.88 3.21
N VAL A 76 2.28 -2.02 2.30
CA VAL A 76 2.04 -2.36 0.89
C VAL A 76 2.56 -3.78 0.68
N PRO A 77 1.74 -4.82 0.83
CA PRO A 77 2.18 -6.21 0.74
C PRO A 77 2.56 -6.62 -0.69
N GLY A 78 2.12 -5.85 -1.70
CA GLY A 78 2.47 -6.05 -3.10
C GLY A 78 1.28 -5.88 -4.02
N ARG A 79 1.36 -6.55 -5.18
CA ARG A 79 0.35 -6.49 -6.23
C ARG A 79 -0.64 -7.63 -6.15
N GLY A 80 -1.92 -7.34 -6.37
CA GLY A 80 -3.00 -8.32 -6.30
C GLY A 80 -3.47 -8.61 -4.86
N PRO A 81 -4.28 -9.67 -4.67
CA PRO A 81 -4.87 -9.99 -3.37
C PRO A 81 -3.80 -10.25 -2.32
N VAL A 82 -4.06 -9.83 -1.08
CA VAL A 82 -3.16 -10.16 0.03
C VAL A 82 -3.22 -11.65 0.35
N THR A 83 -2.09 -12.21 0.77
CA THR A 83 -1.96 -13.60 1.20
C THR A 83 -1.67 -13.67 2.69
N VAL A 84 -1.99 -14.81 3.31
CA VAL A 84 -1.72 -15.05 4.73
C VAL A 84 -0.23 -14.85 5.07
N ALA A 85 0.67 -15.31 4.20
CA ALA A 85 2.11 -15.14 4.39
C ALA A 85 2.53 -13.66 4.43
N GLN A 86 1.94 -12.82 3.58
CA GLN A 86 2.18 -11.38 3.60
C GLN A 86 1.61 -10.73 4.87
N LEU A 87 0.45 -11.17 5.35
CA LEU A 87 -0.12 -10.67 6.60
C LEU A 87 0.78 -11.00 7.79
N GLN A 88 1.24 -12.25 7.90
CA GLN A 88 2.13 -12.69 8.99
C GLN A 88 3.48 -11.97 9.03
N GLN A 89 3.94 -11.43 7.89
CA GLN A 89 5.17 -10.64 7.85
C GLN A 89 4.98 -9.20 8.36
N HIS A 90 3.75 -8.67 8.28
CA HIS A 90 3.47 -7.26 8.44
C HIS A 90 2.56 -6.90 9.62
N LEU A 91 1.83 -7.86 10.18
CA LEU A 91 1.01 -7.76 11.40
C LEU A 91 1.56 -8.67 12.49
#